data_AF-A0A1I8FZT7-F1
#
_entry.id   AF-A0A1I8FZT7-F1
#
_cell.length_a   1.000
_cell.length_b   1.000
_cell.length_c   1.000
_cell.angle_alpha   90.00
_cell.angle_beta   90.00
_cell.angle_gamma   90.00
#
_symmetry.space_group_name_H-M   'P 1'
#
loop_
_entity.id
_entity.type
_entity.pdbx_description
1 polymer ?
#
loop_
_entity_poly.entity_id
_entity_poly.type
_entity_poly.pdbx_seq_one_letter_code
_entity_poly.pdbx_strand_id
1 'polypeptide(L)'
;KLATLSNGWETFIQAATIPFNLLFGNFDQIEFSYSPDSTELGKVAIKQGYEWFNYFVIFLFMGLVNVVMMNLLIALFNLRVTQIYGVAIGVWRKRFVQMLQEYRQLTLLPPPFSFLEYIVKFVLFSVRLCLKKCCTKNAVADKNIAIADDDDKAIPWWQKNKKDYPDDYNKYLKFQAIQFRRCRSRLLLDTEWNRNDFDVVKARTGKELSELKTDLQEMQEVLDPAKVQGNQKNEDIIDRQEQRIESIESKLDEVLKILQPQQQKQQKTSTLN
;
A
#
# COMPACT_ATOMS: atom_id res chain seq x y z
N LYS A 1 23.48 -46.30 -2.22
CA LYS A 1 22.80 -45.13 -2.86
C LYS A 1 21.81 -44.42 -1.95
N LEU A 2 21.13 -45.10 -1.01
CA LEU A 2 20.25 -44.44 -0.03
C LEU A 2 21.03 -43.69 1.08
N ALA A 3 22.13 -44.27 1.59
CA ALA A 3 22.96 -43.62 2.61
C ALA A 3 23.62 -42.31 2.16
N THR A 4 24.07 -42.24 0.90
CA THR A 4 24.67 -41.02 0.33
C THR A 4 23.67 -39.88 0.15
N LEU A 5 22.38 -40.22 -0.05
CA LEU A 5 21.31 -39.25 -0.24
C LEU A 5 20.79 -38.72 1.11
N SER A 6 20.76 -39.59 2.13
CA SER A 6 20.54 -39.19 3.53
C SER A 6 21.63 -38.23 4.00
N ASN A 7 22.90 -38.56 3.75
CA ASN A 7 24.03 -37.70 4.13
C ASN A 7 24.05 -36.38 3.34
N GLY A 8 23.59 -36.39 2.09
CA GLY A 8 23.44 -35.16 1.28
C GLY A 8 22.29 -34.26 1.76
N TRP A 9 21.21 -34.84 2.27
CA TRP A 9 20.11 -34.07 2.86
C TRP A 9 20.54 -33.41 4.17
N GLU A 10 21.21 -34.16 5.06
CA GLU A 10 21.74 -33.61 6.31
C GLU A 10 22.77 -32.51 6.07
N THR A 11 23.68 -32.67 5.12
CA THR A 11 24.67 -31.62 4.79
C THR A 11 24.01 -30.40 4.17
N PHE A 12 22.95 -30.57 3.37
CA PHE A 12 22.17 -29.46 2.83
C PHE A 12 21.43 -28.70 3.94
N ILE A 13 20.75 -29.42 4.84
CA ILE A 13 20.04 -28.81 5.98
C ILE A 13 21.04 -28.08 6.89
N GLN A 14 22.20 -28.67 7.17
CA GLN A 14 23.26 -28.03 7.93
C GLN A 14 23.78 -26.77 7.23
N ALA A 15 24.04 -26.84 5.91
CA ALA A 15 24.50 -25.69 5.13
C ALA A 15 23.48 -24.56 5.07
N ALA A 16 22.17 -24.85 5.10
CA ALA A 16 21.11 -23.85 5.12
C ALA A 16 20.83 -23.29 6.52
N THR A 17 20.93 -24.13 7.57
CA THR A 17 20.56 -23.76 8.94
C THR A 17 21.63 -22.94 9.64
N ILE A 18 22.92 -23.21 9.39
CA ILE A 18 24.03 -22.45 9.98
C ILE A 18 23.93 -20.93 9.68
N PRO A 19 23.82 -20.46 8.43
CA PRO A 19 23.71 -19.03 8.13
C PRO A 19 22.40 -18.42 8.64
N PHE A 20 21.32 -19.20 8.69
CA PHE A 20 20.05 -18.75 9.27
C PHE A 20 20.17 -18.52 10.79
N ASN A 21 20.78 -19.45 11.51
CA ASN A 21 21.03 -19.29 12.95
C ASN A 21 21.99 -18.12 13.25
N LEU A 22 22.99 -17.90 12.40
CA LEU A 22 23.88 -16.73 12.48
C LEU A 22 23.12 -15.41 12.28
N LEU A 23 22.13 -15.37 11.38
CA LEU A 23 21.30 -14.18 11.17
C LEU A 23 20.53 -13.80 12.44
N PHE A 24 19.98 -14.77 13.16
CA PHE A 24 19.22 -14.51 14.40
C PHE A 24 20.07 -14.47 15.67
N GLY A 25 21.39 -14.65 15.57
CA GLY A 25 22.29 -14.62 16.72
C GLY A 25 22.25 -15.88 17.61
N ASN A 26 21.76 -17.01 17.09
CA ASN A 26 21.72 -18.29 17.80
C ASN A 26 23.07 -19.02 17.69
N PHE A 27 24.12 -18.47 18.30
CA PHE A 27 25.49 -18.99 18.19
C PHE A 27 25.73 -20.29 18.95
N ASP A 28 25.01 -20.52 20.05
CA ASP A 28 25.17 -21.69 20.93
C ASP A 28 24.77 -23.02 20.25
N GLN A 29 24.01 -22.95 19.14
CA GLN A 29 23.57 -24.11 18.37
C GLN A 29 24.52 -24.48 17.24
N ILE A 30 25.58 -23.70 17.04
CA ILE A 30 26.52 -23.88 15.94
C ILE A 30 27.74 -24.64 16.46
N GLU A 31 27.61 -25.96 16.55
CA GLU A 31 28.74 -26.82 16.90
C GLU A 31 29.53 -27.15 15.64
N PHE A 32 30.67 -26.48 15.45
CA PHE A 32 31.61 -26.82 14.38
C PHE A 32 32.46 -28.01 14.80
N SER A 33 31.94 -29.23 14.63
CA SER A 33 32.70 -30.45 14.92
C SER A 33 33.78 -30.69 13.87
N TYR A 34 35.05 -30.64 14.25
CA TYR A 34 36.16 -31.11 13.42
C TYR A 34 36.33 -32.63 13.60
N SER A 35 36.47 -33.38 12.50
CA SER A 35 36.87 -34.79 12.57
C SER A 35 38.40 -34.86 12.68
N PRO A 36 38.97 -35.40 13.76
CA PRO A 36 40.42 -35.38 13.97
C PRO A 36 41.20 -36.36 13.07
N ASP A 37 40.58 -37.42 12.55
CA ASP A 37 41.28 -38.58 11.96
C ASP A 37 40.70 -39.06 10.62
N SER A 38 40.73 -38.22 9.58
CA SER A 38 40.61 -38.70 8.20
C SER A 38 41.76 -38.17 7.34
N THR A 39 42.97 -38.59 7.68
CA THR A 39 44.14 -38.41 6.83
C THR A 39 44.32 -39.63 5.93
N GLU A 40 43.77 -39.55 4.71
CA GLU A 40 44.55 -39.85 3.51
C GLU A 40 44.16 -38.83 2.44
N LEU A 41 45.08 -37.88 2.23
CA LEU A 41 44.75 -36.58 1.70
C LEU A 41 45.93 -36.02 0.90
N GLY A 42 45.76 -35.94 -0.42
CA GLY A 42 46.47 -34.99 -1.26
C GLY A 42 46.03 -33.57 -0.91
N LYS A 43 46.72 -32.99 0.08
CA LYS A 43 46.86 -31.55 0.37
C LYS A 43 45.57 -30.78 0.72
N VAL A 44 45.20 -30.79 1.99
CA VAL A 44 44.31 -29.77 2.61
C VAL A 44 45.11 -28.93 3.61
N ALA A 45 44.65 -27.69 3.76
CA ALA A 45 45.24 -26.60 4.53
C ALA A 45 45.49 -26.91 6.03
N ILE A 46 46.45 -26.19 6.58
CA ILE A 46 46.90 -26.21 7.98
C ILE A 46 45.70 -26.00 8.93
N LYS A 47 45.55 -26.84 9.97
CA LYS A 47 44.45 -26.78 10.97
C LYS A 47 44.18 -25.36 11.49
N GLN A 48 45.25 -24.63 11.80
CA GLN A 48 45.21 -23.24 12.27
C GLN A 48 44.56 -22.26 11.26
N GLY A 49 44.77 -22.48 9.96
CA GLY A 49 44.26 -21.61 8.91
C GLY A 49 42.76 -21.78 8.68
N TYR A 50 42.23 -23.00 8.89
CA TYR A 50 40.81 -23.29 8.75
C TYR A 50 39.97 -22.63 9.85
N GLU A 51 40.43 -22.68 11.10
CA GLU A 51 39.74 -22.00 12.22
C GLU A 51 39.72 -20.48 12.02
N TRP A 52 40.85 -19.89 11.65
CA TRP A 52 40.93 -18.44 11.41
C TRP A 52 40.05 -18.00 10.23
N PHE A 53 40.02 -18.80 9.15
CA PHE A 53 39.13 -18.58 8.02
C PHE A 53 37.66 -18.66 8.44
N ASN A 54 37.26 -19.63 9.26
CA ASN A 54 35.88 -19.75 9.75
C ASN A 54 35.47 -18.54 10.59
N TYR A 55 36.31 -18.09 11.53
CA TYR A 55 36.03 -16.86 12.30
C TYR A 55 35.90 -15.64 11.40
N PHE A 56 36.75 -15.51 10.40
CA PHE A 56 36.68 -14.42 9.42
C PHE A 56 35.38 -14.45 8.60
N VAL A 57 34.96 -15.63 8.12
CA VAL A 57 33.71 -15.81 7.36
C VAL A 57 32.49 -15.50 8.24
N ILE A 58 32.48 -15.97 9.49
CA ILE A 58 31.40 -15.67 10.44
C ILE A 58 31.33 -14.16 10.72
N PHE A 59 32.48 -13.50 10.92
CA PHE A 59 32.55 -12.05 11.13
C PHE A 59 32.00 -11.27 9.93
N LEU A 60 32.43 -11.63 8.72
CA LEU A 60 31.98 -10.99 7.49
C LEU A 60 30.47 -11.22 7.28
N PHE A 61 29.98 -12.45 7.49
CA PHE A 61 28.56 -12.78 7.40
C PHE A 61 27.72 -11.99 8.41
N MET A 62 28.15 -11.93 9.67
CA MET A 62 27.48 -11.20 10.73
C MET A 62 27.42 -9.69 10.42
N GLY A 63 28.52 -9.11 9.96
CA GLY A 63 28.56 -7.70 9.57
C GLY A 63 27.65 -7.40 8.38
N LEU A 64 27.75 -8.17 7.29
CA LEU A 64 26.93 -7.92 6.10
C LEU A 64 25.45 -8.20 6.32
N VAL A 65 25.08 -9.30 6.96
CA VAL A 65 23.66 -9.67 7.10
C VAL A 65 23.01 -8.88 8.22
N ASN A 66 23.61 -8.87 9.41
CA ASN A 66 22.92 -8.30 10.58
C ASN A 66 23.06 -6.78 10.66
N VAL A 67 24.17 -6.20 10.19
CA VAL A 67 24.32 -4.74 10.17
C VAL A 67 23.84 -4.13 8.85
N VAL A 68 24.14 -4.73 7.69
CA VAL A 68 23.73 -4.11 6.41
C VAL A 68 22.35 -4.56 5.97
N MET A 69 22.10 -5.87 5.86
CA MET A 69 20.84 -6.38 5.29
C MET A 69 19.63 -6.04 6.18
N MET A 70 19.70 -6.25 7.49
CA MET A 70 18.58 -5.94 8.39
C MET A 70 18.25 -4.45 8.42
N ASN A 71 19.27 -3.58 8.47
CA ASN A 71 19.06 -2.14 8.44
C ASN A 71 18.49 -1.65 7.10
N LEU A 72 18.96 -2.23 5.99
CA LEU A 72 18.40 -1.95 4.67
C LEU A 72 16.98 -2.47 4.53
N LEU A 73 16.67 -3.64 5.09
CA LEU A 73 15.32 -4.19 5.09
C LEU A 73 14.36 -3.31 5.88
N ILE A 74 14.78 -2.82 7.05
CA ILE A 74 14.01 -1.83 7.84
C ILE A 74 13.80 -0.55 7.03
N ALA A 75 14.84 -0.04 6.36
CA ALA A 75 14.72 1.15 5.51
C ALA A 75 13.76 0.94 4.33
N LEU A 76 13.83 -0.22 3.66
CA LEU A 76 12.91 -0.59 2.59
C LEU A 76 11.47 -0.73 3.11
N PHE A 77 11.27 -1.35 4.27
CA PHE A 77 9.94 -1.45 4.88
C PHE A 77 9.39 -0.08 5.21
N ASN A 78 10.17 0.81 5.84
CA ASN A 78 9.73 2.16 6.14
C ASN A 78 9.31 2.92 4.88
N LEU A 79 10.09 2.82 3.79
CA LEU A 79 9.73 3.42 2.51
C LEU A 79 8.42 2.82 1.94
N ARG A 80 8.30 1.49 1.94
CA ARG A 80 7.13 0.81 1.36
C ARG A 80 5.86 1.01 2.19
N VAL A 81 5.96 0.99 3.51
CA VAL A 81 4.84 1.23 4.42
C VAL A 81 4.29 2.64 4.19
N THR A 82 5.14 3.67 4.15
CA THR A 82 4.69 5.04 3.88
C THR A 82 4.01 5.17 2.53
N GLN A 83 4.54 4.52 1.47
CA GLN A 83 3.91 4.53 0.14
C GLN A 83 2.53 3.84 0.13
N ILE A 84 2.39 2.71 0.82
CA ILE A 84 1.19 1.86 0.76
C ILE A 84 0.12 2.29 1.77
N TYR A 85 0.49 2.97 2.86
CA TYR A 85 -0.41 3.35 3.95
C TYR A 85 -1.68 4.06 3.46
N GLY A 86 -1.54 5.03 2.55
CA GLY A 86 -2.67 5.79 2.00
C GLY A 86 -3.62 4.94 1.13
N VAL A 87 -3.10 3.95 0.41
CA VAL A 87 -3.93 3.01 -0.37
C VAL A 87 -4.59 1.99 0.55
N ALA A 88 -3.84 1.47 1.52
CA ALA A 88 -4.31 0.49 2.49
C ALA A 88 -5.46 1.02 3.35
N ILE A 89 -5.41 2.28 3.80
CA ILE A 89 -6.53 2.87 4.56
C ILE A 89 -7.81 2.96 3.73
N GLY A 90 -7.70 3.25 2.43
CA GLY A 90 -8.84 3.26 1.51
C GLY A 90 -9.45 1.87 1.34
N VAL A 91 -8.62 0.86 1.12
CA VAL A 91 -9.04 -0.54 1.03
C VAL A 91 -9.66 -1.01 2.33
N TRP A 92 -9.05 -0.69 3.47
CA TRP A 92 -9.54 -1.03 4.80
C TRP A 92 -10.92 -0.44 5.06
N ARG A 93 -11.16 0.84 4.75
CA ARG A 93 -12.49 1.46 4.92
C ARG A 93 -13.56 0.75 4.10
N LYS A 94 -13.26 0.41 2.84
CA LYS A 94 -14.18 -0.35 1.99
C LYS A 94 -14.47 -1.73 2.58
N ARG A 95 -13.42 -2.47 2.97
CA ARG A 95 -13.55 -3.82 3.52
C ARG A 95 -14.28 -3.82 4.86
N PHE A 96 -14.02 -2.83 5.70
CA PHE A 96 -14.65 -2.67 7.00
C PHE A 96 -16.17 -2.49 6.89
N VAL A 97 -16.64 -1.66 5.95
CA VAL A 97 -18.08 -1.50 5.69
C VAL A 97 -18.71 -2.81 5.19
N GLN A 98 -18.03 -3.53 4.30
CA GLN A 98 -18.49 -4.85 3.85
C GLN A 98 -18.59 -5.83 5.02
N MET A 99 -17.56 -5.90 5.87
CA MET A 99 -17.58 -6.76 7.05
C MET A 99 -18.71 -6.36 8.01
N LEU A 100 -18.94 -5.08 8.28
CA LEU A 100 -20.05 -4.63 9.12
C LEU A 100 -21.42 -5.05 8.57
N GLN A 101 -21.59 -5.03 7.26
CA GLN A 101 -22.81 -5.49 6.62
C GLN A 101 -23.00 -7.01 6.80
N GLU A 102 -21.93 -7.78 6.64
CA GLU A 102 -21.92 -9.23 6.91
C GLU A 102 -22.25 -9.51 8.39
N TYR A 103 -21.65 -8.77 9.32
CA TYR A 103 -21.92 -8.90 10.76
C TYR A 103 -23.36 -8.59 11.14
N ARG A 104 -24.02 -7.64 10.46
CA ARG A 104 -25.45 -7.36 10.69
C ARG A 104 -26.35 -8.55 10.31
N GLN A 105 -25.93 -9.38 9.36
CA GLN A 105 -26.68 -10.57 8.94
C GLN A 105 -26.39 -11.78 9.84
N LEU A 106 -25.35 -11.72 10.67
CA LEU A 106 -24.99 -12.79 11.60
C LEU A 106 -25.86 -12.79 12.86
N THR A 107 -25.95 -13.97 13.47
CA THR A 107 -26.64 -14.23 14.73
C THR A 107 -26.11 -13.33 15.85
N LEU A 108 -27.02 -12.74 16.64
CA LEU A 108 -26.69 -11.94 17.83
C LEU A 108 -26.10 -12.76 18.98
N LEU A 109 -26.23 -14.09 18.94
CA LEU A 109 -25.68 -14.98 19.95
C LEU A 109 -24.21 -15.31 19.64
N PRO A 110 -23.37 -15.46 20.68
CA PRO A 110 -21.97 -15.81 20.49
C PRO A 110 -21.85 -17.17 19.77
N PRO A 111 -20.72 -17.44 19.09
CA PRO A 111 -20.50 -18.65 18.28
C PRO A 111 -21.01 -19.97 18.90
N PRO A 112 -20.82 -20.25 20.21
CA PRO A 112 -21.33 -21.50 20.80
C PRO A 112 -22.85 -21.64 20.80
N PHE A 113 -23.64 -20.56 20.77
CA PHE A 113 -25.11 -20.62 20.79
C PHE A 113 -25.77 -20.24 19.47
N SER A 114 -24.98 -20.01 18.42
CA SER A 114 -25.48 -19.61 17.09
C SER A 114 -26.47 -20.64 16.51
N PHE A 115 -26.28 -21.94 16.79
CA PHE A 115 -27.15 -23.02 16.31
C PHE A 115 -28.62 -22.90 16.78
N LEU A 116 -28.86 -22.33 17.98
CA LEU A 116 -30.21 -22.17 18.53
C LEU A 116 -31.05 -21.19 17.71
N GLU A 117 -30.43 -20.16 17.13
CA GLU A 117 -31.13 -19.19 16.30
C GLU A 117 -31.64 -19.84 15.00
N TYR A 118 -30.85 -20.74 14.40
CA TYR A 118 -31.27 -21.51 13.22
C TYR A 118 -32.45 -22.44 13.54
N ILE A 119 -32.44 -23.09 14.71
CA ILE A 119 -33.56 -23.94 15.16
C ILE A 119 -34.84 -23.10 15.33
N VAL A 120 -34.76 -21.94 15.99
CA VAL A 120 -35.92 -21.05 16.19
C VAL A 120 -36.46 -20.53 14.86
N LYS A 121 -35.60 -20.11 13.92
CA LYS A 121 -36.01 -19.68 12.58
C LYS A 121 -36.70 -20.81 11.80
N PHE A 122 -36.17 -22.03 11.89
CA PHE A 122 -36.77 -23.21 11.25
C PHE A 122 -38.16 -23.52 11.82
N VAL A 123 -38.31 -23.53 13.15
CA VAL A 123 -39.61 -23.74 13.80
C VAL A 123 -40.62 -22.66 13.42
N LEU A 124 -40.23 -21.38 13.45
CA LEU A 124 -41.08 -20.26 13.02
C LEU A 124 -41.51 -20.38 11.55
N PHE A 125 -40.61 -20.81 10.68
CA PHE A 125 -40.91 -21.03 9.27
C PHE A 125 -41.91 -22.18 9.08
N SER A 126 -41.70 -23.33 9.73
CA SER A 126 -42.60 -24.47 9.69
C SER A 126 -44.00 -24.15 10.24
N VAL A 127 -44.07 -23.38 11.33
CA VAL A 127 -45.34 -22.92 11.91
C VAL A 127 -46.07 -21.98 10.95
N ARG A 128 -45.38 -21.00 10.34
CA ARG A 128 -45.99 -20.11 9.33
C ARG A 128 -46.49 -20.87 8.10
N LEU A 129 -45.75 -21.88 7.66
CA LEU A 129 -46.13 -22.71 6.52
C LEU A 129 -47.36 -23.56 6.83
N CYS A 130 -47.46 -24.09 8.05
CA CYS A 130 -48.64 -24.81 8.52
C CYS A 130 -49.86 -23.90 8.69
N LEU A 131 -49.69 -22.70 9.25
CA LEU A 131 -50.78 -21.72 9.37
C LEU A 131 -51.31 -21.26 8.00
N LYS A 132 -50.42 -21.00 7.03
CA LYS A 132 -50.84 -20.68 5.64
C LYS A 132 -51.63 -21.84 5.00
N LYS A 133 -51.28 -23.09 5.30
CA LYS A 133 -51.96 -24.28 4.76
C LYS A 133 -53.29 -24.59 5.46
N CYS A 134 -53.45 -24.15 6.72
CA CYS A 134 -54.69 -24.32 7.48
C CYS A 134 -55.70 -23.18 7.28
N CYS A 135 -55.24 -21.96 6.99
CA CYS A 135 -56.11 -20.79 6.80
C CYS A 135 -56.61 -20.57 5.35
N THR A 136 -56.25 -21.40 4.38
CA THR A 136 -56.67 -21.26 2.96
C THR A 136 -58.11 -21.72 2.67
N LYS A 137 -58.90 -22.10 3.68
CA LYS A 137 -60.27 -22.57 3.44
C LYS A 137 -61.34 -21.48 3.38
N ASN A 138 -61.09 -20.24 3.83
CA ASN A 138 -62.12 -19.16 3.81
C ASN A 138 -61.54 -17.76 3.56
N ALA A 139 -60.92 -17.51 2.41
CA ALA A 139 -60.70 -16.14 1.96
C ALA A 139 -60.93 -16.05 0.46
N VAL A 140 -62.10 -15.49 0.12
CA VAL A 140 -62.48 -15.01 -1.21
C VAL A 140 -61.39 -14.10 -1.76
N ALA A 141 -61.19 -14.20 -3.07
CA ALA A 141 -60.23 -13.46 -3.86
C ALA A 141 -60.12 -11.98 -3.46
N ASP A 142 -58.90 -11.55 -3.15
CA ASP A 142 -58.45 -10.23 -3.50
C ASP A 142 -57.09 -10.34 -4.20
N LYS A 143 -57.14 -10.49 -5.52
CA LYS A 143 -56.00 -10.41 -6.42
C LYS A 143 -55.71 -8.92 -6.68
N ASN A 144 -55.25 -8.18 -5.67
CA ASN A 144 -54.72 -6.82 -5.83
C ASN A 144 -53.69 -6.44 -4.76
N ILE A 145 -52.98 -7.41 -4.20
CA ILE A 145 -51.66 -7.12 -3.64
C ILE A 145 -50.69 -7.61 -4.69
N ALA A 146 -50.27 -6.65 -5.51
CA ALA A 146 -49.12 -6.79 -6.37
C ALA A 146 -48.07 -7.63 -5.64
N ILE A 147 -47.55 -8.63 -6.35
CA ILE A 147 -46.21 -9.16 -6.13
C ILE A 147 -45.29 -7.96 -6.41
N ALA A 148 -45.27 -7.01 -5.49
CA ALA A 148 -44.15 -6.12 -5.33
C ALA A 148 -43.06 -7.05 -4.80
N ASP A 149 -42.10 -7.36 -5.67
CA ASP A 149 -40.85 -7.98 -5.29
C ASP A 149 -40.40 -7.43 -3.93
N ASP A 150 -40.52 -8.26 -2.91
CA ASP A 150 -40.04 -7.99 -1.54
C ASP A 150 -38.50 -7.81 -1.52
N ASP A 151 -37.85 -8.14 -2.64
CA ASP A 151 -36.41 -7.97 -2.85
C ASP A 151 -35.99 -6.50 -3.04
N ASP A 152 -36.88 -5.61 -3.51
CA ASP A 152 -36.50 -4.21 -3.79
C ASP A 152 -36.50 -3.30 -2.54
N LYS A 153 -37.07 -3.80 -1.42
CA LYS A 153 -36.98 -3.18 -0.08
C LYS A 153 -35.74 -3.60 0.71
N ALA A 154 -35.02 -4.64 0.28
CA ALA A 154 -33.88 -5.16 1.03
C ALA A 154 -32.59 -4.38 0.77
N ILE A 155 -32.46 -3.74 -0.39
CA ILE A 155 -31.25 -2.99 -0.76
C ILE A 155 -31.34 -1.57 -0.19
N PRO A 156 -30.45 -1.19 0.75
CA PRO A 156 -30.45 0.15 1.29
C PRO A 156 -30.26 1.21 0.20
N TRP A 157 -30.87 2.39 0.35
CA TRP A 157 -30.80 3.49 -0.63
C TRP A 157 -29.35 3.89 -1.00
N TRP A 158 -28.38 3.68 -0.11
CA TRP A 158 -26.96 3.97 -0.34
C TRP A 158 -26.24 2.93 -1.22
N GLN A 159 -26.83 1.75 -1.46
CA GLN A 159 -26.36 0.73 -2.40
C GLN A 159 -27.01 0.83 -3.78
N LYS A 160 -28.13 1.56 -3.89
CA LYS A 160 -28.80 1.83 -5.17
C LYS A 160 -27.97 2.81 -6.02
N ASN A 161 -28.28 2.87 -7.32
CA ASN A 161 -27.64 3.79 -8.26
C ASN A 161 -27.67 5.25 -7.73
N LYS A 162 -26.64 6.04 -8.02
CA LYS A 162 -26.49 7.44 -7.54
C LYS A 162 -27.69 8.36 -7.75
N LYS A 163 -28.60 8.02 -8.67
CA LYS A 163 -29.80 8.80 -8.98
C LYS A 163 -30.92 8.63 -7.95
N ASP A 164 -30.86 7.59 -7.13
CA ASP A 164 -31.90 7.20 -6.17
C ASP A 164 -31.56 7.60 -4.72
N TYR A 165 -30.73 8.63 -4.55
CA TYR A 165 -30.36 9.12 -3.23
C TYR A 165 -31.43 10.08 -2.69
N PRO A 166 -31.85 9.96 -1.41
CA PRO A 166 -32.80 10.88 -0.81
C PRO A 166 -32.34 12.34 -0.94
N ASP A 167 -33.29 13.25 -1.17
CA ASP A 167 -32.98 14.67 -1.38
C ASP A 167 -32.24 15.31 -0.19
N ASP A 168 -32.57 14.90 1.03
CA ASP A 168 -31.88 15.34 2.25
C ASP A 168 -30.40 14.92 2.24
N TYR A 169 -30.10 13.71 1.76
CA TYR A 169 -28.72 13.24 1.63
C TYR A 169 -27.99 13.96 0.49
N ASN A 170 -28.66 14.23 -0.63
CA ASN A 170 -28.09 15.06 -1.70
C ASN A 170 -27.78 16.48 -1.21
N LYS A 171 -28.63 17.06 -0.36
CA LYS A 171 -28.38 18.36 0.29
C LYS A 171 -27.19 18.29 1.24
N TYR A 172 -27.07 17.22 2.02
CA TYR A 172 -25.90 16.95 2.86
C TYR A 172 -24.62 16.81 2.03
N LEU A 173 -24.63 16.03 0.94
CA LEU A 173 -23.48 15.88 0.06
C LEU A 173 -23.05 17.20 -0.57
N LYS A 174 -24.00 18.05 -0.97
CA LYS A 174 -23.72 19.41 -1.45
C LYS A 174 -23.06 20.25 -0.35
N PHE A 175 -23.60 20.23 0.87
CA PHE A 175 -23.00 20.91 2.01
C PHE A 175 -21.58 20.41 2.29
N GLN A 176 -21.39 19.10 2.31
CA GLN A 176 -20.10 18.47 2.55
C GLN A 176 -19.10 18.83 1.46
N ALA A 177 -19.51 18.84 0.19
CA ALA A 177 -18.67 19.29 -0.93
C ALA A 177 -18.26 20.75 -0.79
N ILE A 178 -19.14 21.63 -0.30
CA ILE A 178 -18.84 23.04 -0.01
C ILE A 178 -17.80 23.15 1.11
N GLN A 179 -17.98 22.43 2.22
CA GLN A 179 -17.01 22.41 3.32
C GLN A 179 -15.65 21.84 2.86
N PHE A 180 -15.68 20.76 2.08
CA PHE A 180 -14.48 20.18 1.49
C PHE A 180 -13.80 21.12 0.53
N ARG A 181 -14.51 21.94 -0.25
CA ARG A 181 -13.89 22.95 -1.13
C ARG A 181 -13.14 24.02 -0.32
N ARG A 182 -13.70 24.43 0.81
CA ARG A 182 -13.07 25.39 1.73
C ARG A 182 -11.88 24.79 2.47
N CYS A 183 -11.96 23.51 2.84
CA CYS A 183 -10.87 22.79 3.52
C CYS A 183 -9.94 22.04 2.55
N ARG A 184 -10.15 22.18 1.23
CA ARG A 184 -9.46 21.38 0.20
C ARG A 184 -7.96 21.61 0.24
N SER A 185 -7.53 22.85 0.39
CA SER A 185 -6.12 23.19 0.49
C SER A 185 -5.46 22.53 1.70
N ARG A 186 -6.12 22.51 2.85
CA ARG A 186 -5.62 21.88 4.08
C ARG A 186 -5.61 20.35 3.99
N LEU A 187 -6.67 19.75 3.44
CA LEU A 187 -6.75 18.30 3.25
C LEU A 187 -5.76 17.81 2.18
N LEU A 188 -5.57 18.57 1.10
CA LEU A 188 -4.51 18.30 0.13
C LEU A 188 -3.15 18.39 0.80
N LEU A 189 -2.91 19.41 1.63
CA LEU A 189 -1.69 19.53 2.41
C LEU A 189 -1.47 18.27 3.28
N ASP A 190 -2.46 17.82 4.05
CA ASP A 190 -2.34 16.62 4.90
C ASP A 190 -2.16 15.32 4.10
N THR A 191 -2.70 15.26 2.88
CA THR A 191 -2.48 14.12 1.97
C THR A 191 -1.11 14.20 1.28
N GLU A 192 -0.57 15.41 1.11
CA GLU A 192 0.76 15.74 0.61
C GLU A 192 1.84 15.48 1.68
N TRP A 193 1.58 15.79 2.95
CA TRP A 193 2.44 15.42 4.10
C TRP A 193 2.66 13.91 4.20
N ASN A 194 1.70 13.11 3.72
CA ASN A 194 1.78 11.64 3.71
C ASN A 194 2.25 11.07 2.36
N ARG A 195 2.42 11.91 1.34
CA ARG A 195 3.23 11.60 0.16
C ARG A 195 4.67 12.00 0.48
N ASN A 196 5.65 11.33 -0.14
CA ASN A 196 7.02 11.80 0.00
C ASN A 196 7.07 13.25 -0.52
N ASP A 197 7.67 14.20 0.20
CA ASP A 197 7.81 15.62 -0.21
C ASP A 197 8.25 15.75 -1.69
N PHE A 198 9.03 14.77 -2.16
CA PHE A 198 9.44 14.60 -3.54
C PHE A 198 8.27 14.49 -4.55
N ASP A 199 7.22 13.73 -4.26
CA ASP A 199 6.07 13.55 -5.16
C ASP A 199 5.22 14.83 -5.25
N VAL A 200 5.18 15.60 -4.17
CA VAL A 200 4.51 16.91 -4.09
C VAL A 200 5.26 17.92 -4.96
N VAL A 201 6.58 17.99 -4.79
CA VAL A 201 7.42 18.87 -5.59
C VAL A 201 7.42 18.45 -7.06
N LYS A 202 7.46 17.15 -7.36
CA LYS A 202 7.36 16.60 -8.73
C LYS A 202 6.02 16.96 -9.41
N ALA A 203 4.92 16.92 -8.67
CA ALA A 203 3.62 17.31 -9.22
C ALA A 203 3.55 18.82 -9.51
N ARG A 204 4.12 19.65 -8.62
CA ARG A 204 4.19 21.10 -8.81
C ARG A 204 5.09 21.46 -9.99
N THR A 205 6.29 20.88 -10.08
CA THR A 205 7.20 21.11 -11.20
C THR A 205 6.62 20.61 -12.52
N GLY A 206 5.97 19.44 -12.53
CA GLY A 206 5.30 18.92 -13.73
C GLY A 206 4.15 19.81 -14.23
N LYS A 207 3.40 20.43 -13.30
CA LYS A 207 2.32 21.37 -13.65
C LYS A 207 2.87 22.65 -14.27
N GLU A 208 3.84 23.29 -13.62
CA GLU A 208 4.49 24.51 -14.15
C GLU A 208 5.14 24.26 -15.51
N LEU A 209 5.79 23.10 -15.70
CA LEU A 209 6.39 22.71 -16.99
C LEU A 209 5.33 22.51 -18.07
N SER A 210 4.17 21.93 -17.72
CA SER A 210 3.07 21.75 -18.67
C SER A 210 2.43 23.07 -19.09
N GLU A 211 2.27 24.01 -18.15
CA GLU A 211 1.77 25.37 -18.43
C GLU A 211 2.77 26.15 -19.30
N LEU A 212 4.06 26.06 -19.01
CA LEU A 212 5.09 26.68 -19.84
C LEU A 212 5.12 26.08 -21.25
N LYS A 213 4.94 24.77 -21.38
CA LYS A 213 4.85 24.11 -22.69
C LYS A 213 3.62 24.57 -23.48
N THR A 214 2.47 24.74 -22.84
CA THR A 214 1.27 25.26 -23.51
C THR A 214 1.46 26.71 -23.94
N ASP A 215 2.10 27.53 -23.11
CA ASP A 215 2.38 28.94 -23.43
C ASP A 215 3.38 29.08 -24.58
N LEU A 216 4.41 28.22 -24.63
CA LEU A 216 5.34 28.16 -25.77
C LEU A 216 4.64 27.72 -27.05
N GLN A 217 3.67 26.81 -26.95
CA GLN A 217 2.91 26.35 -28.09
C GLN A 217 1.94 27.43 -28.60
N GLU A 218 1.35 28.22 -27.70
CA GLU A 218 0.56 29.40 -28.03
C GLU A 218 1.44 30.48 -28.70
N MET A 219 2.66 30.69 -28.23
CA MET A 219 3.61 31.58 -28.90
C MET A 219 4.02 31.10 -30.29
N GLN A 220 4.24 29.80 -30.47
CA GLN A 220 4.56 29.23 -31.78
C GLN A 220 3.42 29.46 -32.78
N GLU A 221 2.17 29.44 -32.31
CA GLU A 221 0.97 29.76 -33.10
C GLU A 221 0.82 31.27 -33.35
N VAL A 222 1.27 32.13 -32.42
CA VAL A 222 1.31 33.59 -32.58
C VAL A 222 2.46 34.04 -33.50
N LEU A 223 3.55 33.26 -33.58
CA LEU A 223 4.70 33.48 -34.46
C LEU A 223 4.49 32.91 -35.88
N ASP A 224 3.27 32.50 -36.23
CA ASP A 224 2.89 32.40 -37.63
C ASP A 224 2.86 33.82 -38.24
N PRO A 225 3.52 34.06 -39.38
CA PRO A 225 3.82 35.41 -39.90
C PRO A 225 2.60 36.24 -40.34
N ALA A 226 1.36 35.84 -40.00
CA ALA A 226 0.12 36.46 -40.45
C ALA A 226 -0.54 37.43 -39.45
N LYS A 227 -0.02 37.62 -38.22
CA LYS A 227 -0.60 38.56 -37.23
C LYS A 227 0.45 39.38 -36.48
N VAL A 228 1.10 40.31 -37.17
CA VAL A 228 1.96 41.33 -36.55
C VAL A 228 1.11 42.47 -36.02
N GLN A 229 0.66 42.37 -34.77
CA GLN A 229 0.10 43.53 -34.04
C GLN A 229 0.53 43.52 -32.56
N GLY A 230 1.68 44.15 -32.30
CA GLY A 230 2.04 44.68 -30.98
C GLY A 230 3.40 44.24 -30.44
N ASN A 231 4.46 45.00 -30.70
CA ASN A 231 5.78 44.80 -30.08
C ASN A 231 5.72 44.81 -28.53
N GLN A 232 4.81 45.59 -27.95
CA GLN A 232 4.70 45.79 -26.50
C GLN A 232 4.12 44.57 -25.76
N LYS A 233 3.20 43.83 -26.40
CA LYS A 233 2.70 42.57 -25.84
C LYS A 233 3.78 41.49 -25.86
N ASN A 234 4.65 41.50 -26.85
CA ASN A 234 5.68 40.48 -26.99
C ASN A 234 6.76 40.63 -25.91
N GLU A 235 7.19 41.87 -25.62
CA GLU A 235 8.12 42.18 -24.52
C GLU A 235 7.54 41.76 -23.15
N ASP A 236 6.29 42.14 -22.85
CA ASP A 236 5.63 41.75 -21.58
C ASP A 236 5.49 40.24 -21.39
N ILE A 237 5.39 39.47 -22.48
CA ILE A 237 5.31 38.02 -22.38
C ILE A 237 6.72 37.42 -22.24
N ILE A 238 7.73 37.94 -22.93
CA ILE A 238 9.14 37.52 -22.78
C ILE A 238 9.61 37.76 -21.33
N ASP A 239 9.36 38.94 -20.77
CA ASP A 239 9.75 39.29 -19.38
C ASP A 239 9.05 38.38 -18.35
N ARG A 240 7.78 38.02 -18.59
CA ARG A 240 7.06 37.03 -17.77
C ARG A 240 7.66 35.63 -17.86
N GLN A 241 8.22 35.25 -19.02
CA GLN A 241 8.88 33.96 -19.18
C GLN A 241 10.23 33.92 -18.48
N GLU A 242 11.03 34.99 -18.57
CA GLU A 242 12.31 35.08 -17.85
C GLU A 242 12.10 34.94 -16.34
N GLN A 243 11.13 35.66 -15.77
CA GLN A 243 10.80 35.54 -14.34
C GLN A 243 10.32 34.13 -13.94
N ARG A 244 9.62 33.42 -14.84
CA ARG A 244 9.16 32.05 -14.58
C ARG A 244 10.31 31.05 -14.69
N ILE A 245 11.23 31.23 -15.64
CA ILE A 245 12.43 30.41 -15.79
C ILE A 245 13.31 30.57 -14.55
N GLU A 246 13.55 31.79 -14.08
CA GLU A 246 14.26 32.04 -12.83
C GLU A 246 13.57 31.41 -11.61
N SER A 247 12.23 31.48 -11.56
CA SER A 247 11.47 30.78 -10.51
C SER A 247 11.57 29.25 -10.61
N ILE A 248 11.78 28.69 -11.80
CA ILE A 248 11.97 27.25 -11.99
C ILE A 248 13.39 26.86 -11.59
N GLU A 249 14.39 27.63 -12.00
CA GLU A 249 15.80 27.40 -11.65
C GLU A 249 16.00 27.43 -10.13
N SER A 250 15.47 28.45 -9.44
CA SER A 250 15.53 28.52 -7.98
C SER A 250 14.84 27.34 -7.27
N LYS A 251 13.74 26.82 -7.83
CA LYS A 251 13.05 25.64 -7.30
C LYS A 251 13.75 24.33 -7.67
N LEU A 252 14.42 24.29 -8.81
CA LEU A 252 15.27 23.17 -9.21
C LEU A 252 16.47 23.07 -8.25
N ASP A 253 17.07 24.20 -7.90
CA ASP A 253 18.11 24.31 -6.89
C ASP A 253 17.61 23.89 -5.50
N GLU A 254 16.36 24.25 -5.14
CA GLU A 254 15.72 23.77 -3.91
C GLU A 254 15.56 22.24 -3.91
N VAL A 255 15.14 21.64 -5.04
CA VAL A 255 15.08 20.19 -5.23
C VAL A 255 16.48 19.56 -5.15
N LEU A 256 17.47 20.18 -5.78
CA LEU A 256 18.86 19.73 -5.77
C LEU A 256 19.44 19.76 -4.34
N LYS A 257 19.06 20.77 -3.57
CA LYS A 257 19.38 20.93 -2.15
C LYS A 257 18.63 19.95 -1.24
N ILE A 258 17.45 19.46 -1.63
CA ILE A 258 16.75 18.36 -0.93
C ILE A 258 17.35 17.00 -1.31
N LEU A 259 17.83 16.84 -2.54
CA LEU A 259 18.55 15.66 -3.02
C LEU A 259 19.98 15.57 -2.42
N GLN A 260 20.64 16.69 -2.14
CA GLN A 260 21.98 16.74 -1.54
C GLN A 260 22.10 16.03 -0.18
N PRO A 261 21.22 16.24 0.83
CA PRO A 261 21.25 15.50 2.08
C PRO A 261 20.78 14.06 1.92
N GLN A 262 20.02 13.71 0.88
CA GLN A 262 19.72 12.31 0.52
C GLN A 262 20.99 11.61 -0.01
N GLN A 263 21.79 12.27 -0.86
CA GLN A 263 23.08 11.75 -1.33
C GLN A 263 24.17 11.78 -0.25
N GLN A 264 24.21 12.80 0.62
CA GLN A 264 25.14 12.83 1.76
C GLN A 264 24.75 11.84 2.86
N LYS A 265 23.46 11.55 3.10
CA LYS A 265 23.06 10.43 3.96
C LYS A 265 23.47 9.08 3.37
N GLN A 266 23.44 8.93 2.03
CA GLN A 266 23.96 7.74 1.35
C GLN A 266 25.50 7.67 1.35
N GLN A 267 26.22 8.80 1.31
CA GLN A 267 27.70 8.86 1.30
C GLN A 267 28.34 8.83 2.70
N LYS A 268 27.73 9.43 3.74
CA LYS A 268 28.23 9.36 5.13
C LYS A 268 28.11 7.97 5.73
N THR A 269 27.16 7.15 5.28
CA THR A 269 27.11 5.71 5.58
C THR A 269 28.13 4.88 4.80
N SER A 270 28.74 5.44 3.73
CA SER A 270 29.79 4.79 2.96
C SER A 270 31.21 5.18 3.39
N THR A 271 31.37 6.24 4.20
CA THR A 271 32.67 6.70 4.72
C THR A 271 32.83 6.51 6.23
N LEU A 272 31.81 5.99 6.91
CA LEU A 272 31.87 5.53 8.29
C LEU A 272 31.63 4.01 8.35
N ASN A 273 32.40 3.29 7.54
CA ASN A 273 32.74 1.86 7.63
C ASN A 273 34.16 1.71 7.11
#